data_AF-A0A7K2M6W5-F1
#
_entry.id   AF-A0A7K2M6W5-F1
#
_cell.length_a   1.000
_cell.length_b   1.000
_cell.length_c   1.000
_cell.angle_alpha   90.00
_cell.angle_beta   90.00
_cell.angle_gamma   90.00
#
_symmetry.space_group_name_H-M   'P 1'
#
loop_
_entity.id
_entity.type
_entity.pdbx_description
1 polymer ?
#
loop_
_entity_poly.entity_id
_entity_poly.type
_entity_poly.pdbx_seq_one_letter_code
_entity_poly.pdbx_strand_id
1 'polypeptide(L)'
;MTPRADTFAPPDAAVRRFGPAQRWVHRATAALMGVCVVTAACLYVPQLAVLVGRRDLVVRLHEWAGLALPAPVLLGLASRAFRADLRLLDRFGPHDKVWLRAALRRDKRRST
;
A
#
# COMPACT_ATOMS: atom_id res chain seq x y z
N MET A 1 23.95 6.41 37.81
CA MET A 1 22.92 7.07 36.97
C MET A 1 21.92 6.01 36.58
N THR A 2 20.87 5.81 37.38
CA THR A 2 19.81 4.83 37.11
C THR A 2 18.98 5.31 35.93
N PRO A 3 18.74 4.49 34.89
CA PRO A 3 17.83 4.87 33.82
C PRO A 3 16.45 5.10 34.44
N ARG A 4 15.89 6.28 34.19
CA ARG A 4 14.53 6.64 34.59
C ARG A 4 13.62 5.64 33.89
N ALA A 5 12.77 4.93 34.65
CA ALA A 5 11.77 4.05 34.09
C ALA A 5 10.94 4.87 33.09
N ASP A 6 11.02 4.49 31.82
CA ASP A 6 10.15 5.02 30.78
C ASP A 6 8.73 4.81 31.29
N THR A 7 7.99 5.92 31.43
CA THR A 7 6.55 5.85 31.70
C THR A 7 5.95 5.06 30.55
N PHE A 8 5.61 3.79 30.79
CA PHE A 8 4.87 2.97 29.85
C PHE A 8 3.56 3.73 29.58
N ALA A 9 3.48 4.37 28.42
CA ALA A 9 2.23 4.93 27.94
C ALA A 9 1.18 3.80 27.97
N PRO A 10 -0.05 4.07 28.44
CA PRO A 10 -1.08 3.04 28.51
C PRO A 10 -1.17 2.29 27.17
N PRO A 11 -1.26 0.95 27.17
CA PRO A 11 -1.22 0.08 25.97
C PRO A 11 -2.29 0.41 24.92
N ASP A 12 -3.23 1.26 25.28
CA ASP A 12 -4.40 1.75 24.55
C ASP A 12 -4.23 3.14 23.93
N ALA A 13 -3.09 3.82 24.13
CA ALA A 13 -2.77 5.08 23.44
C ALA A 13 -2.44 4.83 21.96
N ALA A 14 -3.48 4.70 21.12
CA ALA A 14 -3.34 4.49 19.68
C ALA A 14 -2.48 5.59 19.04
N VAL A 15 -1.27 5.23 18.58
CA VAL A 15 -0.39 6.14 17.87
C VAL A 15 -0.96 6.41 16.47
N ARG A 16 -1.36 7.67 16.21
CA ARG A 16 -1.81 8.10 14.87
C ARG A 16 -0.63 8.17 13.91
N ARG A 17 -0.24 7.02 13.36
CA ARG A 17 0.89 6.89 12.43
C ARG A 17 0.64 7.51 11.06
N PHE A 18 -0.60 7.43 10.55
CA PHE A 18 -0.98 8.00 9.26
C PHE A 18 -2.15 8.96 9.40
N GLY A 19 -1.98 10.15 8.83
CA GLY A 19 -3.02 11.17 8.72
C GLY A 19 -4.14 10.80 7.74
N PRO A 20 -5.23 11.59 7.72
CA PRO A 20 -6.38 11.32 6.87
C PRO A 20 -6.05 11.40 5.37
N ALA A 21 -5.16 12.31 4.94
CA ALA A 21 -4.78 12.44 3.53
C ALA A 21 -4.12 11.15 3.01
N GLN A 22 -3.16 10.61 3.74
CA GLN A 22 -2.43 9.37 3.45
C GLN A 22 -3.41 8.19 3.35
N ARG A 23 -4.37 8.10 4.28
CA ARG A 23 -5.40 7.05 4.29
C ARG A 23 -6.30 7.15 3.07
N TRP A 24 -6.75 8.34 2.69
CA TRP A 24 -7.61 8.53 1.52
C TRP A 24 -6.88 8.23 0.22
N VAL A 25 -5.64 8.72 0.06
CA VAL A 25 -4.79 8.40 -1.10
C VAL A 25 -4.63 6.89 -1.23
N HIS A 26 -4.24 6.21 -0.14
CA HIS A 26 -4.03 4.77 -0.14
C HIS A 26 -5.33 4.00 -0.46
N ARG A 27 -6.45 4.34 0.18
CA ARG A 27 -7.73 3.66 -0.06
C ARG A 27 -8.23 3.87 -1.49
N ALA A 28 -8.09 5.07 -2.04
CA ALA A 28 -8.48 5.35 -3.43
C ALA A 28 -7.59 4.59 -4.42
N THR A 29 -6.27 4.59 -4.23
CA THR A 29 -5.35 3.79 -5.06
C THR A 29 -5.65 2.29 -4.93
N ALA A 30 -5.90 1.78 -3.73
CA ALA A 30 -6.24 0.37 -3.51
C ALA A 30 -7.56 -0.02 -4.18
N ALA A 31 -8.57 0.85 -4.14
CA ALA A 31 -9.83 0.62 -4.82
C ALA A 31 -9.65 0.56 -6.34
N LEU A 32 -8.93 1.53 -6.94
CA LEU A 32 -8.64 1.54 -8.39
C LEU A 32 -7.83 0.30 -8.81
N MET A 33 -6.80 -0.06 -8.04
CA MET A 33 -6.01 -1.27 -8.28
C MET A 33 -6.88 -2.52 -8.18
N GLY A 34 -7.76 -2.59 -7.18
CA GLY A 34 -8.73 -3.69 -7.04
C GLY A 34 -9.63 -3.81 -8.26
N VAL A 35 -10.13 -2.70 -8.80
CA VAL A 35 -10.90 -2.68 -10.04
C VAL A 35 -10.05 -3.20 -11.21
N CYS A 36 -8.80 -2.74 -11.37
CA CYS A 36 -7.90 -3.25 -12.41
C CYS A 36 -7.69 -4.76 -12.31
N VAL A 37 -7.47 -5.29 -11.10
CA VAL A 37 -7.24 -6.73 -10.87
C VAL A 37 -8.50 -7.54 -11.17
N VAL A 38 -9.67 -7.12 -10.69
CA VAL A 38 -10.94 -7.82 -10.94
C VAL A 38 -11.27 -7.81 -12.43
N THR A 39 -11.16 -6.66 -13.08
CA THR A 39 -11.43 -6.55 -14.52
C THR A 39 -10.43 -7.35 -15.34
N ALA A 40 -9.13 -7.34 -15.00
CA ALA A 40 -8.14 -8.21 -15.63
C ALA A 40 -8.49 -9.70 -15.46
N ALA A 41 -8.89 -10.12 -14.26
CA ALA A 41 -9.33 -11.50 -14.04
C ALA A 41 -10.49 -11.88 -14.97
N CYS A 42 -11.50 -11.01 -15.13
CA CYS A 42 -12.59 -11.24 -16.07
C CYS A 42 -12.16 -11.26 -17.55
N LEU A 43 -11.10 -10.56 -17.92
CA LEU A 43 -10.61 -10.50 -19.31
C LEU A 43 -9.72 -11.68 -19.70
N TYR A 44 -8.94 -12.19 -18.74
CA TYR A 44 -7.88 -13.19 -18.96
C TYR A 44 -8.23 -14.58 -18.43
N VAL A 45 -9.25 -14.74 -17.57
CA VAL A 45 -9.74 -16.04 -17.10
C VAL A 45 -11.04 -16.39 -17.84
N PRO A 46 -11.02 -17.37 -18.77
CA PRO A 46 -12.17 -17.68 -19.63
C PRO A 46 -13.46 -17.99 -18.87
N GLN A 47 -13.36 -18.69 -17.72
CA GLN A 47 -14.49 -19.05 -16.87
C GLN A 47 -15.21 -17.83 -16.32
N LEU A 48 -14.47 -16.76 -16.01
CA LEU A 48 -15.04 -15.49 -15.53
C LEU A 48 -15.61 -14.66 -16.68
N ALA A 49 -14.99 -14.71 -17.86
CA ALA A 49 -15.42 -13.95 -19.03
C ALA A 49 -16.86 -14.31 -19.47
N VAL A 50 -17.18 -15.61 -19.45
CA VAL A 50 -18.52 -16.12 -19.82
C VAL A 50 -19.60 -15.61 -18.87
N LEU A 51 -19.30 -15.50 -17.57
CA LEU A 51 -20.25 -15.03 -16.56
C LEU A 51 -20.58 -13.53 -16.70
N VAL A 52 -19.61 -12.72 -17.16
CA VAL A 52 -19.79 -11.27 -17.25
C VAL A 52 -20.51 -10.87 -18.54
N GLY A 53 -20.23 -11.53 -19.66
CA GLY A 53 -20.93 -11.32 -20.94
C GLY A 53 -20.77 -9.94 -21.60
N ARG A 54 -20.07 -8.98 -20.96
CA ARG A 54 -19.92 -7.58 -21.41
C ARG A 54 -18.45 -7.16 -21.56
N ARG A 55 -17.68 -7.86 -22.39
CA ARG A 55 -16.22 -7.66 -22.54
C ARG A 55 -15.84 -6.19 -22.79
N ASP A 56 -16.53 -5.48 -23.69
CA ASP A 56 -16.21 -4.08 -24.01
C ASP A 56 -16.41 -3.11 -22.84
N LEU A 57 -17.34 -3.40 -21.92
CA LEU A 57 -17.50 -2.61 -20.71
C LEU A 57 -16.32 -2.86 -19.76
N VAL A 58 -15.94 -4.13 -19.58
CA VAL A 58 -14.83 -4.53 -18.69
C VAL A 58 -13.51 -3.97 -19.16
N VAL A 59 -13.23 -4.01 -20.47
CA VAL A 59 -12.05 -3.38 -21.08
C VAL A 59 -12.01 -1.90 -20.75
N ARG A 60 -13.10 -1.17 -21.02
CA ARG A 60 -13.17 0.27 -20.72
C ARG A 60 -12.96 0.57 -19.24
N LEU A 61 -13.57 -0.19 -18.34
CA LEU A 61 -13.36 -0.02 -16.90
C LEU A 61 -11.90 -0.27 -16.51
N HIS A 62 -11.26 -1.31 -17.04
CA HIS A 62 -9.87 -1.62 -16.80
C HIS A 62 -8.95 -0.48 -17.24
N GLU A 63 -9.15 0.00 -18.47
CA GLU A 63 -8.35 1.09 -19.05
C GLU A 63 -8.51 2.38 -18.27
N TRP A 64 -9.74 2.82 -17.99
CA TRP A 64 -9.99 4.05 -17.24
C TRP A 64 -9.52 3.96 -15.79
N ALA A 65 -9.71 2.81 -15.12
CA ALA A 65 -9.20 2.60 -13.78
C ALA A 65 -7.66 2.62 -13.75
N GLY A 66 -7.02 1.94 -14.71
CA GLY A 66 -5.57 1.91 -14.87
C GLY A 66 -4.98 3.30 -15.13
N LEU A 67 -5.60 4.08 -16.02
CA LEU A 67 -5.22 5.45 -16.29
C LEU A 67 -5.42 6.38 -15.08
N ALA A 68 -6.44 6.11 -14.26
CA ALA A 68 -6.73 6.88 -13.05
C ALA A 68 -5.83 6.53 -11.85
N LEU A 69 -5.08 5.43 -11.86
CA LEU A 69 -4.21 5.00 -10.75
C LEU A 69 -3.26 6.09 -10.19
N PRO A 70 -2.60 6.94 -11.00
CA PRO A 70 -1.76 8.03 -10.47
C PRO A 70 -2.56 9.18 -9.84
N ALA A 71 -3.86 9.33 -10.16
CA ALA A 71 -4.65 10.49 -9.76
C ALA A 71 -4.74 10.68 -8.23
N PRO A 72 -4.98 9.64 -7.39
CA PRO A 72 -5.00 9.82 -5.94
C PRO A 72 -3.68 10.36 -5.38
N VAL A 73 -2.53 9.91 -5.90
CA VAL A 73 -1.22 10.41 -5.44
C VAL A 73 -1.04 11.86 -5.85
N LEU A 74 -1.36 12.21 -7.11
CA LEU A 74 -1.29 13.58 -7.60
C LEU A 74 -2.18 14.53 -6.79
N LEU A 75 -3.41 14.12 -6.45
CA LEU A 75 -4.30 14.87 -5.57
C LEU A 75 -3.72 14.96 -4.15
N GLY A 76 -3.16 13.86 -3.64
CA GLY A 76 -2.46 13.81 -2.35
C GLY A 76 -1.32 14.82 -2.26
N LEU A 77 -0.59 15.07 -3.35
CA LEU A 77 0.50 16.05 -3.39
C LEU A 77 0.03 17.47 -3.10
N ALA A 78 -1.26 17.81 -3.15
CA ALA A 78 -1.75 19.10 -2.68
C ALA A 78 -1.58 19.27 -1.14
N SER A 79 -1.57 18.17 -0.39
CA SER A 79 -1.42 18.16 1.07
C SER A 79 0.05 18.30 1.51
N ARG A 80 0.35 19.32 2.33
CA ARG A 80 1.68 19.51 2.94
C ARG A 80 2.11 18.31 3.78
N ALA A 81 1.18 17.73 4.54
CA ALA A 81 1.46 16.57 5.39
C ALA A 81 1.80 15.33 4.56
N PHE A 82 1.06 15.09 3.47
CA PHE A 82 1.34 13.98 2.56
C PHE A 82 2.71 14.14 1.88
N ARG A 83 3.05 15.35 1.41
CA ARG A 83 4.37 15.64 0.84
C ARG A 83 5.51 15.44 1.85
N ALA A 84 5.31 15.79 3.12
CA ALA A 84 6.32 15.58 4.16
C ALA A 84 6.58 14.09 4.39
N ASP A 85 5.51 13.28 4.49
CA ASP A 85 5.62 11.83 4.66
C ASP A 85 6.31 11.15 3.47
N LEU A 86 6.01 11.58 2.24
CA LEU A 86 6.67 11.06 1.04
C LEU A 86 8.20 11.27 1.05
N ARG A 87 8.71 12.33 1.68
CA ARG A 87 10.16 12.56 1.81
C ARG A 87 10.86 11.57 2.75
N LEU A 88 10.08 10.90 3.60
CA LEU A 88 10.56 9.87 4.51
C LEU A 88 10.49 8.48 3.87
N LEU A 89 9.72 8.32 2.80
CA LEU A 89 9.58 7.06 2.07
C LEU A 89 10.88 6.72 1.32
N ASP A 90 11.18 5.43 1.19
CA ASP A 90 12.32 4.88 0.45
C ASP A 90 13.72 5.41 0.86
N ARG A 91 13.86 5.92 2.09
CA ARG A 91 15.17 6.23 2.68
C ARG A 91 15.87 4.95 3.15
N PHE A 92 16.42 4.20 2.19
CA PHE A 92 17.25 3.03 2.48
C PHE A 92 18.57 3.45 3.14
N GLY A 93 18.80 3.00 4.37
CA GLY A 93 20.01 3.21 5.14
C GLY A 93 20.76 1.92 5.47
N PRO A 94 21.92 2.02 6.15
CA PRO A 94 22.70 0.85 6.57
C PRO A 94 21.91 -0.15 7.43
N HIS A 95 20.97 0.36 8.24
CA HIS A 95 20.11 -0.44 9.11
C HIS A 95 19.17 -1.38 8.33
N ASP A 96 18.70 -1.00 7.13
CA ASP A 96 17.82 -1.85 6.31
C ASP A 96 18.55 -3.09 5.80
N LYS A 97 19.85 -2.95 5.50
CA LYS A 97 20.69 -4.10 5.11
C LYS A 97 20.87 -5.08 6.28
N VAL A 98 21.02 -4.58 7.51
CA VAL A 98 21.10 -5.42 8.71
C VAL A 98 19.78 -6.15 8.93
N TRP A 99 18.66 -5.43 8.84
CA TRP A 99 17.31 -6.01 8.93
C TRP A 99 17.08 -7.09 7.87
N LEU A 100 17.40 -6.81 6.60
CA LEU A 100 17.22 -7.74 5.49
C LEU A 100 18.04 -9.03 5.69
N ARG A 101 19.31 -8.90 6.07
CA ARG A 101 20.17 -10.07 6.36
C ARG A 101 19.61 -10.90 7.52
N ALA A 102 19.09 -10.26 8.56
CA ALA A 102 18.48 -10.96 9.70
C ALA A 102 17.21 -11.70 9.28
N ALA A 103 16.34 -11.07 8.47
CA ALA A 103 15.12 -11.69 7.94
C ALA A 103 15.44 -12.93 7.08
N LEU A 104 16.37 -12.81 6.13
CA LEU A 104 16.80 -13.92 5.26
C LEU A 104 17.43 -15.08 6.04
N ARG A 105 18.21 -14.78 7.10
CA ARG A 105 18.78 -15.82 7.97
C ARG A 105 17.73 -16.52 8.83
N ARG A 106 16.71 -15.80 9.28
CA ARG A 106 15.60 -16.38 10.06
C ARG A 106 14.73 -17.29 9.20
N ASP A 107 14.54 -16.94 7.94
CA ASP A 107 13.81 -17.77 6.97
C ASP A 107 14.53 -19.09 6.72
N LYS A 108 15.86 -19.05 6.53
CA LYS A 108 16.70 -20.26 6.41
C LYS A 108 16.68 -21.18 7.64
N ARG A 109 16.43 -20.65 8.84
CA ARG A 109 16.29 -21.46 10.06
C ARG A 109 14.94 -22.16 10.18
N ARG A 110 13.91 -21.72 9.44
CA ARG A 110 12.58 -22.37 9.41
C ARG A 110 12.48 -23.46 8.34
N SER A 111 13.38 -23.46 7.36
CA SER A 111 13.41 -24.43 6.25
C SER A 111 14.31 -25.66 6.51
N THR A 112 14.92 -25.76 7.70
CA THR A 112 15.74 -26.89 8.17
C THR A 112 15.10 -27.50 9.40
#